data_AF-A0A2P9GVG2-F1
#
_entry.id   AF-A0A2P9GVG2-F1
#
_cell.length_a   1.000
_cell.length_b   1.000
_cell.length_c   1.000
_cell.angle_alpha   90.00
_cell.angle_beta   90.00
_cell.angle_gamma   90.00
#
_symmetry.space_group_name_H-M   'P 1'
#
loop_
_entity.id
_entity.type
_entity.pdbx_description
1 polymer ?
#
loop_
_entity_poly.entity_id
_entity_poly.type
_entity_poly.pdbx_seq_one_letter_code
_entity_poly.pdbx_strand_id
1 'polypeptide(L)'
;MFNSRFPKPCQLERIEYLSFPRENDTGYPFVSFFEHKGSSHAYFEKDIFKRLGRRNCLGGAGGVRLKGLGGGIASAGLVESTEAKLDPPDSTVSTKIKDARVTTSICPFCAVGCGLIAHTINGRLVNVEGDPENPINQGALCSKGQAVFEVATSERRLKKMLYRAPGADGWEEKDLEWGIKALAQRIKATRDGSFIKNSEDGTTVNRTEAIASIGAASLNNEECYLISKLTRALGIVYLEHQARL
;
A
#
# COMPACT_ATOMS: atom_id res chain seq x y z
N MET A 1 -49.16 24.93 -29.73
CA MET A 1 -49.36 23.69 -28.95
C MET A 1 -48.23 23.60 -27.94
N PHE A 2 -48.60 23.39 -26.68
CA PHE A 2 -47.80 23.23 -25.46
C PHE A 2 -47.01 24.44 -24.91
N ASN A 3 -47.16 24.57 -23.60
CA ASN A 3 -47.12 25.75 -22.74
C ASN A 3 -46.19 25.36 -21.57
N SER A 4 -45.01 25.96 -21.44
CA SER A 4 -44.08 25.65 -20.34
C SER A 4 -44.20 26.71 -19.23
N ARG A 5 -45.15 26.50 -18.32
CA ARG A 5 -45.23 27.20 -17.01
C ARG A 5 -44.35 26.48 -15.98
N PHE A 6 -43.43 27.21 -15.36
CA PHE A 6 -42.52 26.79 -14.26
C PHE A 6 -43.27 26.49 -12.93
N PRO A 7 -42.74 25.63 -12.03
CA PRO A 7 -42.05 26.12 -10.82
C PRO A 7 -40.86 25.24 -10.32
N LYS A 8 -40.23 25.64 -9.20
CA LYS A 8 -38.89 25.26 -8.65
C LYS A 8 -38.79 23.83 -8.00
N PRO A 9 -37.67 23.46 -7.31
CA PRO A 9 -37.14 22.08 -7.25
C PRO A 9 -37.97 21.15 -6.36
N CYS A 10 -37.99 19.85 -6.70
CA CYS A 10 -38.58 18.84 -5.84
C CYS A 10 -37.47 18.08 -5.10
N GLN A 11 -37.45 18.24 -3.78
CA GLN A 11 -36.78 17.32 -2.86
C GLN A 11 -37.50 15.97 -2.92
N LEU A 12 -36.75 14.90 -3.19
CA LEU A 12 -37.11 13.51 -2.90
C LEU A 12 -35.79 12.80 -2.62
N GLU A 13 -35.62 11.93 -1.66
CA GLU A 13 -36.26 11.70 -0.38
C GLU A 13 -35.22 10.85 0.35
N ARG A 14 -35.08 11.08 1.65
CA ARG A 14 -34.24 10.32 2.58
C ARG A 14 -34.46 8.82 2.32
N ILE A 15 -33.45 8.10 1.83
CA ILE A 15 -33.48 6.64 1.82
C ILE A 15 -33.49 6.22 3.28
N GLU A 16 -34.69 5.94 3.78
CA GLU A 16 -34.90 5.24 5.03
C GLU A 16 -34.13 3.94 4.94
N TYR A 17 -33.15 3.79 5.84
CA TYR A 17 -32.57 2.49 6.11
C TYR A 17 -33.72 1.56 6.48
N LEU A 18 -33.99 0.61 5.60
CA LEU A 18 -34.84 -0.54 5.85
C LEU A 18 -34.43 -1.13 7.20
N SER A 19 -35.28 -0.86 8.17
CA SER A 19 -35.14 -1.25 9.55
C SER A 19 -35.39 -2.75 9.59
N PHE A 20 -34.32 -3.54 9.60
CA PHE A 20 -34.47 -4.94 9.97
C PHE A 20 -34.94 -5.00 11.43
N PRO A 21 -35.98 -5.79 11.75
CA PRO A 21 -36.57 -5.83 13.06
C PRO A 21 -35.53 -6.18 14.13
N ARG A 22 -35.55 -5.41 15.22
CA ARG A 22 -34.91 -5.75 16.49
C ARG A 22 -35.60 -7.00 17.03
N GLU A 23 -34.89 -8.12 17.01
CA GLU A 23 -34.87 -9.19 18.02
C GLU A 23 -34.30 -10.45 17.34
N ASN A 24 -33.10 -10.84 17.77
CA ASN A 24 -32.56 -12.20 17.71
C ASN A 24 -31.25 -12.25 18.52
N ASP A 25 -31.39 -12.32 19.85
CA ASP A 25 -30.74 -13.21 20.83
C ASP A 25 -29.36 -13.85 20.60
N THR A 26 -28.44 -13.28 19.82
CA THR A 26 -27.10 -13.87 19.67
C THR A 26 -25.92 -13.03 20.17
N GLY A 27 -26.11 -11.79 20.64
CA GLY A 27 -25.11 -11.12 21.51
C GLY A 27 -23.66 -11.02 21.00
N TYR A 28 -23.38 -11.21 19.70
CA TYR A 28 -22.01 -11.16 19.17
C TYR A 28 -21.74 -9.82 18.47
N PRO A 29 -20.72 -9.05 18.89
CA PRO A 29 -20.36 -7.82 18.21
C PRO A 29 -19.66 -8.13 16.88
N PHE A 30 -20.17 -7.57 15.80
CA PHE A 30 -19.47 -7.42 14.53
C PHE A 30 -18.30 -6.45 14.75
N VAL A 31 -17.06 -6.95 14.72
CA VAL A 31 -15.86 -6.13 14.87
C VAL A 31 -14.98 -6.33 13.64
N SER A 32 -14.89 -5.29 12.81
CA SER A 32 -13.87 -5.20 11.78
C SER A 32 -12.54 -4.81 12.44
N PHE A 33 -11.50 -5.64 12.29
CA PHE A 33 -10.16 -5.32 12.77
C PHE A 33 -9.15 -5.31 11.63
N PHE A 34 -8.40 -4.21 11.55
CA PHE A 34 -7.18 -4.08 10.76
C PHE A 34 -5.99 -4.29 11.69
N GLU A 35 -5.18 -5.31 11.40
CA GLU A 35 -3.97 -5.62 12.16
C GLU A 35 -2.78 -4.83 11.60
N HIS A 36 -1.98 -4.24 12.50
CA HIS A 36 -0.61 -3.82 12.18
C HIS A 36 0.30 -4.25 13.32
N LYS A 37 1.08 -5.32 13.10
CA LYS A 37 2.34 -5.50 13.81
C LYS A 37 3.40 -4.71 13.06
N GLY A 38 3.93 -3.70 13.75
CA GLY A 38 5.25 -3.16 13.42
C GLY A 38 6.28 -4.25 13.65
N SER A 39 6.60 -4.99 12.59
CA SER A 39 7.83 -5.74 12.51
C SER A 39 8.46 -5.44 11.16
N SER A 40 9.29 -4.41 11.15
CA SER A 40 10.29 -4.19 10.11
C SER A 40 11.33 -5.31 10.18
N HIS A 41 10.94 -6.53 9.82
CA HIS A 41 11.88 -7.56 9.42
C HIS A 41 12.24 -7.27 7.96
N ALA A 42 13.25 -6.41 7.78
CA ALA A 42 14.01 -6.40 6.55
C ALA A 42 14.68 -7.76 6.42
N TYR A 43 14.04 -8.70 5.73
CA TYR A 43 14.67 -9.95 5.37
C TYR A 43 15.75 -9.65 4.35
N PHE A 44 16.98 -9.83 4.82
CA PHE A 44 18.21 -9.81 4.03
C PHE A 44 18.18 -10.99 3.06
N GLU A 45 17.92 -10.72 1.78
CA GLU A 45 18.36 -11.58 0.70
C GLU A 45 19.59 -10.91 0.07
N LYS A 46 20.73 -11.09 0.73
CA LYS A 46 22.02 -10.86 0.07
C LYS A 46 22.27 -12.07 -0.84
N ASP A 47 22.62 -11.77 -2.09
CA ASP A 47 23.28 -12.67 -3.04
C ASP A 47 22.47 -13.43 -4.10
N ILE A 48 21.45 -12.81 -4.73
CA ILE A 48 20.88 -13.36 -5.99
C ILE A 48 20.96 -12.42 -7.23
N PHE A 49 21.25 -11.13 -7.10
CA PHE A 49 21.25 -10.19 -8.25
C PHE A 49 22.58 -9.49 -8.57
N LYS A 50 23.73 -10.17 -8.35
CA LYS A 50 25.06 -9.59 -8.66
C LYS A 50 25.62 -9.89 -10.04
N ARG A 51 24.83 -10.37 -11.02
CA ARG A 51 25.40 -10.86 -12.28
C ARG A 51 24.62 -10.58 -13.57
N LEU A 52 24.15 -9.35 -13.78
CA LEU A 52 23.85 -8.85 -15.13
C LEU A 52 24.25 -7.36 -15.26
N GLY A 53 25.56 -7.10 -15.21
CA GLY A 53 26.10 -5.81 -15.60
C GLY A 53 26.03 -5.62 -17.12
N ARG A 54 25.03 -4.89 -17.60
CA ARG A 54 25.08 -4.22 -18.91
C ARG A 54 25.59 -2.78 -18.73
N ARG A 55 26.87 -2.65 -18.34
CA ARG A 55 27.62 -1.40 -18.43
C ARG A 55 29.02 -1.74 -18.93
N ASN A 56 29.12 -2.06 -20.21
CA ASN A 56 30.39 -2.06 -20.95
C ASN A 56 30.16 -1.96 -22.47
N CYS A 57 29.36 -0.99 -22.92
CA CYS A 57 29.24 -0.60 -24.33
C CYS A 57 28.83 0.88 -24.37
N LEU A 58 29.78 1.79 -24.15
CA LEU A 58 29.78 3.21 -24.57
C LEU A 58 31.01 3.93 -24.00
N GLY A 59 32.18 3.31 -24.14
CA GLY A 59 33.48 3.95 -23.94
C GLY A 59 34.26 3.81 -25.24
N GLY A 60 34.36 4.89 -26.01
CA GLY A 60 35.20 4.94 -27.22
C GLY A 60 34.49 5.39 -28.50
N ALA A 61 33.95 6.61 -28.53
CA ALA A 61 33.83 7.36 -29.78
C ALA A 61 34.92 8.43 -29.75
N GLY A 62 36.09 8.07 -30.28
CA GLY A 62 37.23 8.96 -30.42
C GLY A 62 36.90 10.15 -31.32
N GLY A 63 37.33 11.34 -30.90
CA GLY A 63 37.29 12.53 -31.72
C GLY A 63 38.11 12.34 -32.99
N VAL A 64 37.44 12.45 -34.14
CA VAL A 64 38.11 12.59 -35.44
C VAL A 64 38.44 14.06 -35.63
N ARG A 65 39.73 14.39 -35.51
CA ARG A 65 40.30 15.66 -35.97
C ARG A 65 40.38 15.62 -37.50
N LEU A 66 39.55 16.40 -38.20
CA LEU A 66 39.76 16.69 -39.62
C LEU A 66 40.34 18.11 -39.78
N LYS A 67 41.60 18.20 -40.19
CA LYS A 67 42.22 19.44 -40.69
C LYS A 67 41.61 19.77 -42.06
N GLY A 68 41.23 21.03 -42.26
CA GLY A 68 40.37 21.48 -43.38
C GLY A 68 41.05 21.71 -44.73
N LEU A 69 40.25 22.16 -45.70
CA LEU A 69 40.40 23.37 -46.55
C LEU A 69 39.41 23.28 -47.75
N GLY A 70 38.63 24.32 -48.04
CA GLY A 70 37.85 24.47 -49.28
C GLY A 70 36.53 25.21 -49.11
N GLY A 71 36.43 26.44 -49.62
CA GLY A 71 35.38 27.41 -49.31
C GLY A 71 34.06 27.29 -50.09
N GLY A 72 33.07 28.07 -49.63
CA GLY A 72 31.78 28.30 -50.30
C GLY A 72 30.69 28.81 -49.33
N ILE A 73 30.17 30.02 -49.60
CA ILE A 73 29.18 30.85 -48.86
C ILE A 73 27.77 30.17 -49.03
N ALA A 74 26.79 30.11 -48.11
CA ALA A 74 26.08 31.19 -47.42
C ALA A 74 25.09 30.65 -46.34
N SER A 75 25.14 31.25 -45.15
CA SER A 75 24.07 31.49 -44.16
C SER A 75 22.91 30.49 -44.02
N ALA A 76 23.09 29.47 -43.17
CA ALA A 76 21.99 28.92 -42.36
C ALA A 76 22.16 29.46 -40.94
N GLY A 77 21.15 30.15 -40.41
CA GLY A 77 21.17 30.72 -39.08
C GLY A 77 21.43 29.64 -38.03
N LEU A 78 22.66 29.59 -37.52
CA LEU A 78 22.98 28.94 -36.26
C LEU A 78 22.38 29.80 -35.17
N VAL A 79 21.17 29.46 -34.75
CA VAL A 79 20.68 29.85 -33.44
C VAL A 79 21.62 29.13 -32.48
N GLU A 80 22.58 29.87 -31.94
CA GLU A 80 23.46 29.41 -30.88
C GLU A 80 22.55 29.10 -29.69
N SER A 81 22.18 27.83 -29.56
CA SER A 81 21.55 27.32 -28.36
C SER A 81 22.56 27.56 -27.26
N THR A 82 22.37 28.64 -26.51
CA THR A 82 23.03 28.82 -25.23
C THR A 82 22.59 27.64 -24.39
N GLU A 83 23.37 26.57 -24.41
CA GLU A 83 23.35 25.55 -23.40
C GLU A 83 23.62 26.30 -22.10
N ALA A 84 22.54 26.61 -21.38
CA ALA A 84 22.62 27.11 -20.03
C ALA A 84 23.36 26.01 -19.25
N LYS A 85 24.66 26.18 -19.14
CA LYS A 85 25.55 25.31 -18.40
C LYS A 85 25.13 25.47 -16.95
N LEU A 86 24.23 24.60 -16.51
CA LEU A 86 23.88 24.44 -15.11
C LEU A 86 25.19 24.05 -14.43
N ASP A 87 25.78 24.99 -13.70
CA ASP A 87 26.90 24.71 -12.85
C ASP A 87 26.53 23.52 -11.95
N PRO A 88 27.42 22.52 -11.79
CA PRO A 88 27.14 21.42 -10.89
C PRO A 88 26.84 22.00 -9.50
N PRO A 89 25.77 21.55 -8.83
CA PRO A 89 25.38 22.11 -7.54
C PRO A 89 26.59 22.04 -6.60
N ASP A 90 26.88 23.18 -5.96
CA ASP A 90 28.02 23.31 -5.07
C ASP A 90 27.98 22.20 -4.01
N SER A 91 28.97 21.31 -4.06
CA SER A 91 29.09 20.12 -3.18
C SER A 91 29.22 20.45 -1.69
N THR A 92 29.28 21.75 -1.34
CA THR A 92 29.30 22.28 0.02
C THR A 92 27.92 22.30 0.69
N VAL A 93 26.83 22.15 -0.06
CA VAL A 93 25.47 22.10 0.51
C VAL A 93 25.20 20.73 1.13
N SER A 94 25.25 20.68 2.46
CA SER A 94 24.89 19.48 3.22
C SER A 94 23.42 19.13 2.98
N THR A 95 23.16 17.99 2.33
CA THR A 95 21.79 17.52 2.09
C THR A 95 21.19 16.93 3.37
N LYS A 96 19.85 17.02 3.50
CA LYS A 96 19.09 16.43 4.62
C LYS A 96 19.27 14.91 4.79
N ILE A 97 19.83 14.23 3.80
CA ILE A 97 20.01 12.78 3.73
C ILE A 97 21.48 12.34 3.93
N LYS A 98 22.41 13.26 4.18
CA LYS A 98 23.86 12.98 4.22
C LYS A 98 24.25 11.82 5.15
N ASP A 99 23.64 11.77 6.33
CA ASP A 99 23.92 10.75 7.36
C ASP A 99 22.82 9.66 7.43
N ALA A 100 21.98 9.55 6.38
CA ALA A 100 20.86 8.63 6.38
C ALA A 100 21.28 7.21 5.97
N ARG A 101 20.71 6.22 6.67
CA ARG A 101 20.70 4.84 6.21
C ARG A 101 19.72 4.72 5.04
N VAL A 102 20.24 4.26 3.91
CA VAL A 102 19.47 4.05 2.68
C VAL A 102 18.93 2.61 2.64
N THR A 103 17.65 2.47 2.36
CA THR A 103 16.98 1.17 2.16
C THR A 103 16.05 1.23 0.97
N THR A 104 15.98 0.16 0.19
CA THR A 104 15.04 0.06 -0.93
C THR A 104 13.70 -0.54 -0.47
N SER A 105 12.62 -0.12 -1.12
CA SER A 105 11.27 -0.64 -0.90
C SER A 105 10.45 -0.55 -2.19
N ILE A 106 9.20 -1.03 -2.15
CA ILE A 106 8.26 -0.97 -3.28
C ILE A 106 7.07 -0.11 -2.89
N CYS A 107 6.57 0.67 -3.85
CA CYS A 107 5.40 1.52 -3.68
C CYS A 107 4.16 0.69 -3.29
N PRO A 108 3.47 1.00 -2.16
CA PRO A 108 2.37 0.18 -1.63
C PRO A 108 0.99 0.51 -2.23
N PHE A 109 0.91 1.28 -3.32
CA PHE A 109 -0.35 1.78 -3.84
C PHE A 109 -0.96 0.93 -4.95
N CYS A 110 -0.42 1.03 -6.17
CA CYS A 110 -0.95 0.32 -7.33
C CYS A 110 0.02 -0.78 -7.78
N ALA A 111 -0.46 -1.66 -8.67
CA ALA A 111 0.27 -2.82 -9.15
C ALA A 111 1.44 -2.52 -10.11
N VAL A 112 1.80 -1.25 -10.34
CA VAL A 112 2.97 -0.89 -11.17
C VAL A 112 4.27 -1.36 -10.50
N GLY A 113 4.34 -1.38 -9.16
CA GLY A 113 5.52 -1.87 -8.45
C GLY A 113 6.73 -0.94 -8.54
N CYS A 114 6.52 0.38 -8.52
CA CYS A 114 7.60 1.36 -8.56
C CYS A 114 8.59 1.15 -7.40
N GLY A 115 9.89 1.18 -7.70
CA GLY A 115 10.96 1.13 -6.70
C GLY A 115 11.08 2.45 -5.94
N LEU A 116 11.31 2.33 -4.63
CA LEU A 116 11.48 3.43 -3.70
C LEU A 116 12.82 3.32 -2.97
N ILE A 117 13.38 4.47 -2.63
CA ILE A 117 14.49 4.63 -1.72
C ILE A 117 14.00 5.37 -0.48
N ALA A 118 14.10 4.71 0.67
CA ALA A 118 13.80 5.27 1.98
C ALA A 118 15.09 5.61 2.72
N HIS A 119 15.17 6.86 3.19
CA HIS A 119 16.28 7.40 3.96
C HIS A 119 15.89 7.49 5.43
N THR A 120 16.68 6.88 6.32
CA THR A 120 16.37 6.78 7.75
C THR A 120 17.53 7.28 8.61
N ILE A 121 17.26 8.15 9.58
CA ILE A 121 18.25 8.63 10.58
C ILE A 121 17.73 8.25 11.96
N ASN A 122 18.55 7.59 12.78
CA ASN A 122 18.18 7.16 14.15
C ASN A 122 16.84 6.41 14.22
N GLY A 123 16.57 5.55 13.23
CA GLY A 123 15.33 4.78 13.13
C GLY A 123 14.09 5.57 12.69
N ARG A 124 14.23 6.87 12.38
CA ARG A 124 13.15 7.72 11.85
C ARG A 124 13.32 7.95 10.36
N LEU A 125 12.23 7.77 9.62
CA LEU A 125 12.19 8.07 8.19
C LEU A 125 12.32 9.58 7.98
N VAL A 126 13.25 10.00 7.12
CA VAL A 126 13.51 11.43 6.84
C VAL A 126 13.22 11.83 5.39
N ASN A 127 13.27 10.88 4.46
CA ASN A 127 12.93 11.11 3.06
C ASN A 127 12.52 9.79 2.39
N VAL A 128 11.65 9.89 1.38
CA VAL A 128 11.35 8.80 0.44
C VAL A 128 11.39 9.38 -0.97
N GLU A 129 12.08 8.70 -1.87
CA GLU A 129 12.18 9.07 -3.28
C GLU A 129 12.16 7.85 -4.19
N GLY A 130 12.10 8.04 -5.50
CA GLY A 130 12.09 6.94 -6.47
C GLY A 130 13.48 6.32 -6.64
N ASP A 131 13.52 5.02 -6.84
CA ASP A 131 14.77 4.31 -7.14
C ASP A 131 15.17 4.47 -8.61
N PRO A 132 16.28 5.16 -8.94
CA PRO A 132 16.75 5.34 -10.31
C PRO A 132 17.23 4.04 -10.96
N GLU A 133 17.61 3.03 -10.18
CA GLU A 133 18.10 1.75 -10.70
C GLU A 133 16.95 0.75 -10.94
N ASN A 134 15.72 1.08 -10.50
CA ASN A 134 14.57 0.23 -10.76
C ASN A 134 14.18 0.29 -12.25
N PRO A 135 14.06 -0.85 -12.95
CA PRO A 135 13.82 -0.88 -14.39
C PRO A 135 12.43 -0.37 -14.81
N ILE A 136 11.46 -0.36 -13.89
CA ILE A 136 10.07 0.02 -14.18
C ILE A 136 9.91 1.53 -14.15
N ASN A 137 10.39 2.18 -13.08
CA ASN A 137 10.13 3.61 -12.87
C ASN A 137 11.37 4.50 -13.04
N GLN A 138 12.60 3.98 -13.00
CA GLN A 138 13.83 4.76 -13.22
C GLN A 138 13.86 6.08 -12.42
N GLY A 139 13.41 6.03 -11.16
CA GLY A 139 13.34 7.19 -10.26
C GLY A 139 12.05 8.01 -10.35
N ALA A 140 11.19 7.80 -11.34
CA ALA A 140 9.92 8.50 -11.46
C ALA A 140 8.90 8.02 -10.41
N LEU A 141 8.10 8.94 -9.87
CA LEU A 141 6.99 8.66 -8.97
C LEU A 141 5.81 9.58 -9.29
N CYS A 142 4.60 9.02 -9.31
CA CYS A 142 3.37 9.82 -9.37
C CYS A 142 3.09 10.51 -8.02
N SER A 143 2.09 11.39 -7.97
CA SER A 143 1.69 12.10 -6.74
C SER A 143 1.46 11.19 -5.54
N LYS A 144 0.86 10.00 -5.74
CA LYS A 144 0.69 9.00 -4.68
C LYS A 144 2.03 8.47 -4.17
N GLY A 145 2.93 8.09 -5.08
CA GLY A 145 4.25 7.56 -4.74
C GLY A 145 5.14 8.59 -4.01
N GLN A 146 5.04 9.86 -4.39
CA GLN A 146 5.75 10.94 -3.70
C GLN A 146 5.19 11.19 -2.29
N ALA A 147 3.88 11.00 -2.09
CA ALA A 147 3.22 11.17 -0.80
C ALA A 147 3.45 10.01 0.21
N VAL A 148 4.21 8.96 -0.15
CA VAL A 148 4.48 7.82 0.76
C VAL A 148 5.07 8.27 2.10
N PHE A 149 5.97 9.27 2.07
CA PHE A 149 6.57 9.83 3.28
C PHE A 149 5.52 10.38 4.25
N GLU A 150 4.54 11.13 3.74
CA GLU A 150 3.47 11.72 4.54
C GLU A 150 2.52 10.66 5.10
N VAL A 151 2.23 9.61 4.33
CA VAL A 151 1.41 8.48 4.79
C VAL A 151 2.11 7.74 5.93
N ALA A 152 3.41 7.46 5.80
CA ALA A 152 4.17 6.74 6.82
C ALA A 152 4.35 7.55 8.12
N THR A 153 4.46 8.87 8.00
CA THR A 153 4.71 9.80 9.13
C THR A 153 3.45 10.51 9.64
N SER A 154 2.28 10.20 9.09
CA SER A 154 1.02 10.87 9.44
C SER A 154 0.70 10.80 10.93
N GLU A 155 0.29 11.94 11.50
CA GLU A 155 -0.19 12.02 12.89
C GLU A 155 -1.45 11.21 13.13
N ARG A 156 -2.25 10.96 12.08
CA ARG A 156 -3.51 10.21 12.12
C ARG A 156 -3.32 8.69 12.17
N ARG A 157 -2.07 8.20 12.13
CA ARG A 157 -1.79 6.77 12.19
C ARG A 157 -2.27 6.18 13.51
N LEU A 158 -2.92 5.02 13.46
CA LEU A 158 -3.24 4.25 14.65
C LEU A 158 -1.95 3.80 15.34
N LYS A 159 -1.79 4.18 16.61
CA LYS A 159 -0.60 3.87 17.43
C LYS A 159 -0.90 2.91 18.59
N LYS A 160 -2.18 2.72 18.89
CA LYS A 160 -2.67 1.96 20.05
C LYS A 160 -3.84 1.09 19.64
N MET A 161 -4.06 0.02 20.41
CA MET A 161 -5.21 -0.86 20.26
C MET A 161 -6.45 -0.14 20.81
N LEU A 162 -7.50 -0.06 19.99
CA LEU A 162 -8.76 0.60 20.33
C LEU A 162 -9.88 -0.43 20.38
N TYR A 163 -10.67 -0.41 21.44
CA TYR A 163 -11.83 -1.27 21.64
C TYR A 163 -13.10 -0.44 21.70
N ARG A 164 -14.18 -0.94 21.11
CA ARG A 164 -15.52 -0.36 21.22
C ARG A 164 -16.47 -1.41 21.78
N ALA A 165 -17.05 -1.12 22.94
CA ALA A 165 -18.02 -2.01 23.56
C ALA A 165 -19.37 -1.98 22.82
N PRO A 166 -20.19 -3.04 22.92
CA PRO A 166 -21.54 -3.05 22.37
C PRO A 166 -22.35 -1.84 22.87
N GLY A 167 -22.94 -1.09 21.95
CA GLY A 167 -23.73 0.11 22.27
C GLY A 167 -22.94 1.36 22.64
N ALA A 168 -21.60 1.31 22.72
CA ALA A 168 -20.79 2.48 23.02
C ALA A 168 -20.71 3.47 21.85
N ASP A 169 -20.59 4.76 22.16
CA ASP A 169 -20.40 5.86 21.21
C ASP A 169 -18.92 6.25 21.02
N GLY A 170 -18.04 5.84 21.93
CA GLY A 170 -16.60 6.13 21.90
C GLY A 170 -15.69 4.90 21.79
N TRP A 171 -14.40 5.16 21.59
CA TRP A 171 -13.31 4.19 21.61
C TRP A 171 -12.59 4.21 22.96
N GLU A 172 -12.22 3.03 23.45
CA GLU A 172 -11.39 2.84 24.62
C GLU A 172 -10.02 2.29 24.22
N GLU A 173 -8.93 2.85 24.75
CA GLU A 173 -7.60 2.27 24.56
C GLU A 173 -7.43 1.00 25.41
N LYS A 174 -6.89 -0.07 24.82
CA LYS A 174 -6.60 -1.33 25.51
C LYS A 174 -5.18 -1.79 25.22
N ASP A 175 -4.69 -2.72 26.03
CA ASP A 175 -3.45 -3.41 25.75
C ASP A 175 -3.60 -4.39 24.59
N LEU A 176 -2.53 -4.55 23.80
CA LEU A 176 -2.50 -5.49 22.68
C LEU A 176 -2.76 -6.93 23.15
N GLU A 177 -2.17 -7.33 24.29
CA GLU A 177 -2.33 -8.67 24.85
C GLU A 177 -3.78 -8.96 25.24
N TRP A 178 -4.45 -7.96 25.83
CA TRP A 178 -5.88 -8.04 26.11
C TRP A 178 -6.66 -8.23 24.79
N GLY A 179 -6.31 -7.46 23.76
CA GLY A 179 -6.92 -7.53 22.43
C GLY A 179 -6.83 -8.91 21.79
N ILE A 180 -5.63 -9.49 21.77
CA ILE A 180 -5.37 -10.83 21.22
C ILE A 180 -6.20 -11.88 21.97
N LYS A 181 -6.19 -11.85 23.30
CA LYS A 181 -6.93 -12.79 24.13
C LYS A 181 -8.44 -12.67 23.94
N ALA A 182 -8.96 -11.45 23.93
CA ALA A 182 -10.39 -11.18 23.72
C ALA A 182 -10.84 -11.65 22.33
N LEU A 183 -10.05 -11.40 21.29
CA LEU A 183 -10.33 -11.86 19.93
C LEU A 183 -10.33 -13.39 19.85
N ALA A 184 -9.30 -14.05 20.40
CA ALA A 184 -9.20 -15.51 20.41
C ALA A 184 -10.39 -16.18 21.12
N GLN A 185 -10.82 -15.63 22.27
CA GLN A 185 -12.00 -16.12 23.00
C GLN A 185 -13.28 -16.00 22.17
N ARG A 186 -13.47 -14.87 21.47
CA ARG A 186 -14.65 -14.66 20.60
C ARG A 186 -14.63 -15.60 19.40
N ILE A 187 -13.49 -15.72 18.71
CA ILE A 187 -13.33 -16.67 17.60
C ILE A 187 -13.66 -18.09 18.06
N LYS A 188 -13.11 -18.51 19.21
CA LYS A 188 -13.38 -19.84 19.78
C LYS A 188 -14.87 -20.04 20.07
N ALA A 189 -15.49 -19.12 20.81
CA ALA A 189 -16.91 -19.22 21.19
C ALA A 189 -17.82 -19.27 19.95
N THR A 190 -17.62 -18.37 18.99
CA THR A 190 -18.40 -18.33 17.75
C THR A 190 -18.17 -19.58 16.91
N ARG A 191 -16.91 -20.03 16.76
CA ARG A 191 -16.60 -21.23 15.99
C ARG A 191 -17.22 -22.46 16.63
N ASP A 192 -17.00 -22.70 17.93
CA ASP A 192 -17.52 -23.87 18.61
C ASP A 192 -19.06 -23.92 18.60
N GLY A 193 -19.72 -22.75 18.67
CA GLY A 193 -21.18 -22.65 18.58
C GLY A 193 -21.77 -22.75 17.16
N SER A 194 -20.95 -22.72 16.11
CA SER A 194 -21.42 -22.69 14.70
C SER A 194 -20.69 -23.66 13.78
N PHE A 195 -19.87 -24.57 14.31
CA PHE A 195 -19.05 -25.46 13.50
C PHE A 195 -19.90 -26.58 12.88
N ILE A 196 -19.85 -26.68 11.55
CA ILE A 196 -20.54 -27.69 10.76
C ILE A 196 -19.52 -28.77 10.42
N LYS A 197 -19.62 -29.92 11.10
CA LYS A 197 -18.76 -31.08 10.81
C LYS A 197 -19.20 -31.79 9.52
N ASN A 198 -20.49 -32.05 9.40
CA ASN A 198 -21.11 -32.70 8.24
C ASN A 198 -22.24 -31.82 7.69
N SER A 199 -22.40 -31.84 6.37
CA SER A 199 -23.51 -31.22 5.64
C SER A 199 -24.79 -32.06 5.78
N GLU A 200 -25.94 -31.53 5.32
CA GLU A 200 -27.26 -32.17 5.41
C GLU A 200 -27.30 -33.55 4.71
N ASP A 201 -26.52 -33.70 3.65
CA ASP A 201 -26.32 -34.94 2.87
C ASP A 201 -25.39 -35.95 3.54
N GLY A 202 -24.85 -35.63 4.73
CA GLY A 202 -23.91 -36.48 5.47
C GLY A 202 -22.45 -36.32 5.06
N THR A 203 -22.14 -35.50 4.07
CA THR A 203 -20.77 -35.25 3.61
C THR A 203 -19.98 -34.48 4.67
N THR A 204 -18.77 -34.93 5.03
CA THR A 204 -17.90 -34.18 5.95
C THR A 204 -17.36 -32.91 5.29
N VAL A 205 -17.63 -31.76 5.90
CA VAL A 205 -17.27 -30.42 5.37
C VAL A 205 -16.35 -29.62 6.28
N ASN A 206 -16.37 -29.86 7.60
CA ASN A 206 -15.50 -29.20 8.59
C ASN A 206 -15.37 -27.67 8.42
N ARG A 207 -16.50 -26.95 8.41
CA ARG A 207 -16.55 -25.51 8.15
C ARG A 207 -17.30 -24.72 9.21
N THR A 208 -17.07 -23.40 9.25
CA THR A 208 -17.88 -22.42 9.97
C THR A 208 -18.34 -21.35 8.99
N GLU A 209 -19.63 -21.03 9.04
CA GLU A 209 -20.28 -20.02 8.20
C GLU A 209 -20.61 -18.74 9.01
N ALA A 210 -20.37 -18.74 10.32
CA ALA A 210 -20.66 -17.59 11.19
C ALA A 210 -19.53 -16.54 11.26
N ILE A 211 -18.39 -16.82 10.63
CA ILE A 211 -17.22 -15.94 10.60
C ILE A 211 -16.85 -15.69 9.14
N ALA A 212 -16.61 -14.44 8.79
CA ALA A 212 -16.09 -14.04 7.49
C ALA A 212 -14.78 -13.28 7.66
N SER A 213 -13.88 -13.44 6.68
CA SER A 213 -12.62 -12.73 6.59
C SER A 213 -12.57 -11.98 5.27
N ILE A 214 -12.40 -10.66 5.35
CA ILE A 214 -12.16 -9.81 4.19
C ILE A 214 -10.70 -9.39 4.28
N GLY A 215 -9.87 -10.07 3.49
CA GLY A 215 -8.44 -9.85 3.43
C GLY A 215 -8.08 -8.53 2.77
N ALA A 216 -6.78 -8.35 2.53
CA ALA A 216 -6.27 -7.16 1.87
C ALA A 216 -5.12 -7.47 0.89
N ALA A 217 -5.31 -7.06 -0.37
CA ALA A 217 -4.29 -7.01 -1.42
C ALA A 217 -3.16 -6.01 -1.14
N SER A 218 -3.26 -5.24 -0.06
CA SER A 218 -2.22 -4.30 0.40
C SER A 218 -1.21 -4.95 1.37
N LEU A 219 -1.40 -6.21 1.73
CA LEU A 219 -0.49 -6.95 2.60
C LEU A 219 0.60 -7.64 1.78
N ASN A 220 1.68 -8.04 2.46
CA ASN A 220 2.73 -8.82 1.83
C ASN A 220 2.25 -10.24 1.51
N ASN A 221 2.93 -10.92 0.58
CA ASN A 221 2.57 -12.28 0.16
C ASN A 221 2.63 -13.28 1.31
N GLU A 222 3.61 -13.14 2.19
CA GLU A 222 3.81 -13.99 3.35
C GLU A 222 2.66 -13.83 4.35
N GLU A 223 2.20 -12.60 4.57
CA GLU A 223 1.06 -12.29 5.44
C GLU A 223 -0.24 -12.83 4.84
N CYS A 224 -0.46 -12.63 3.53
CA CYS A 224 -1.59 -13.20 2.81
C CYS A 224 -1.62 -14.72 2.92
N TYR A 225 -0.46 -15.36 2.80
CA TYR A 225 -0.31 -16.81 2.96
C TYR A 225 -0.67 -17.26 4.39
N LEU A 226 -0.19 -16.55 5.41
CA LEU A 226 -0.50 -16.84 6.81
C LEU A 226 -1.99 -16.67 7.13
N ILE A 227 -2.62 -15.58 6.67
CA ILE A 227 -4.06 -15.32 6.85
C ILE A 227 -4.87 -16.43 6.19
N SER A 228 -4.51 -16.82 4.97
CA SER A 228 -5.19 -17.88 4.24
C SER A 228 -5.10 -19.23 4.94
N LYS A 229 -3.94 -19.54 5.53
CA LYS A 229 -3.77 -20.76 6.33
C LYS A 229 -4.57 -20.72 7.63
N LEU A 230 -4.50 -19.61 8.36
CA LEU A 230 -5.21 -19.44 9.62
C LEU A 230 -6.72 -19.57 9.43
N THR A 231 -7.28 -18.84 8.46
CA THR A 231 -8.73 -18.83 8.21
C THR A 231 -9.25 -20.20 7.78
N ARG A 232 -8.54 -20.89 6.87
CA ARG A 232 -8.91 -22.26 6.46
C ARG A 232 -8.72 -23.29 7.58
N ALA A 233 -7.69 -23.16 8.40
CA ALA A 233 -7.50 -24.05 9.57
C ALA A 233 -8.64 -23.89 10.60
N LEU A 234 -9.21 -22.68 10.71
CA LEU A 234 -10.41 -22.44 11.51
C LEU A 234 -11.70 -22.95 10.84
N GLY A 235 -11.66 -23.37 9.58
CA GLY A 235 -12.82 -23.82 8.81
C GLY A 235 -13.63 -22.68 8.18
N ILE A 236 -13.09 -21.47 8.11
CA ILE A 236 -13.80 -20.31 7.54
C ILE A 236 -13.90 -20.46 6.02
N VAL A 237 -15.11 -20.37 5.49
CA VAL A 237 -15.36 -20.46 4.04
C VAL A 237 -15.59 -19.11 3.37
N TYR A 238 -16.09 -18.12 4.10
CA TYR A 238 -16.25 -16.75 3.61
C TYR A 238 -14.93 -16.00 3.70
N LEU A 239 -14.02 -16.28 2.77
CA LEU A 239 -12.71 -15.65 2.64
C LEU A 239 -12.63 -14.88 1.32
N GLU A 240 -12.75 -13.56 1.40
CA GLU A 240 -12.82 -12.66 0.25
C GLU A 240 -11.75 -11.56 0.33
N HIS A 241 -11.46 -10.89 -0.79
CA HIS A 241 -10.56 -9.73 -0.86
C HIS A 241 -10.85 -8.89 -2.11
N GLN A 242 -10.04 -7.85 -2.34
CA GLN A 242 -10.25 -6.86 -3.42
C GLN A 242 -10.40 -7.46 -4.82
N ALA A 243 -9.74 -8.59 -5.16
CA ALA A 243 -9.84 -9.14 -6.51
C ALA A 243 -11.19 -9.81 -6.85
N ARG A 244 -12.14 -9.82 -5.90
CA ARG A 244 -13.52 -10.26 -6.18
C ARG A 244 -14.28 -9.24 -7.04
N LEU A 245 -13.97 -7.95 -6.90
CA LEU A 245 -14.56 -6.83 -7.64
C LEU A 245 -13.70 -6.51 -8.87
#